data_AF-E2G046-F1
#
_entry.id   AF-E2G046-F1
#
_cell.length_a   1.000
_cell.length_b   1.000
_cell.length_c   1.000
_cell.angle_alpha   90.00
_cell.angle_beta   90.00
_cell.angle_gamma   90.00
#
_symmetry.space_group_name_H-M   'P 1'
#
loop_
_entity.id
_entity.type
_entity.pdbx_description
1 polymer ?
#
loop_
_entity_poly.entity_id
_entity_poly.type
_entity_poly.pdbx_seq_one_letter_code
_entity_poly.pdbx_strand_id
1 'polypeptide(L)' 'MAFPMPVRQLFIDGEWREPLLKNRIPIINPSTEEIIGDIPAATAEDVEV' A
#
# COMPACT_ATOMS: atom_id res chain seq x y z
N MET A 1 19.47 8.00 -10.21
CA MET A 1 19.13 8.47 -8.85
C MET A 1 17.75 7.90 -8.54
N ALA A 2 17.63 7.03 -7.52
CA ALA A 2 16.33 6.52 -7.09
C ALA A 2 15.70 7.56 -6.14
N PHE A 3 14.47 7.97 -6.42
CA PHE A 3 13.69 8.77 -5.50
C PHE A 3 13.05 7.86 -4.45
N PRO A 4 12.89 8.30 -3.19
CA PRO A 4 12.21 7.49 -2.20
C PRO A 4 10.75 7.26 -2.62
N MET A 5 10.33 5.99 -2.66
CA MET A 5 8.94 5.64 -2.94
C MET A 5 8.07 5.95 -1.70
N PRO A 6 6.94 6.67 -1.85
CA PRO A 6 6.06 6.95 -0.72
C PRO A 6 5.44 5.68 -0.15
N VAL A 7 5.45 5.55 1.18
CA VAL A 7 4.70 4.52 1.90
C VAL A 7 3.41 5.15 2.43
N ARG A 8 2.25 4.61 2.05
CA ARG A 8 0.92 5.11 2.41
C ARG A 8 0.06 4.03 3.05
N GLN A 9 -1.06 4.47 3.62
CA GLN A 9 -2.13 3.64 4.17
C GLN A 9 -3.38 3.71 3.26
N LEU A 10 -4.51 3.09 3.64
CA LEU A 10 -5.76 3.28 2.92
C LEU A 10 -6.25 4.71 3.15
N PHE A 11 -6.86 5.33 2.15
CA PHE A 11 -7.45 6.65 2.29
C PHE A 11 -8.97 6.53 2.35
N ILE A 12 -9.53 6.61 3.55
CA ILE A 12 -10.94 6.35 3.84
C ILE A 12 -11.45 7.51 4.70
N ASP A 13 -12.59 8.08 4.30
CA ASP A 13 -13.24 9.19 5.01
C ASP A 13 -12.31 10.40 5.25
N GLY A 14 -11.46 10.72 4.27
CA GLY A 14 -10.53 11.85 4.36
C GLY A 14 -9.29 11.60 5.22
N GLU A 15 -9.14 10.40 5.78
CA GLU A 15 -8.04 10.02 6.68
C GLU A 15 -7.19 8.87 6.11
N TRP A 16 -5.92 8.82 6.53
CA TRP A 16 -5.03 7.69 6.25
C TRP A 16 -5.18 6.62 7.34
N ARG A 17 -5.78 5.48 7.01
CA ARG A 17 -6.09 4.38 7.93
C ARG A 17 -5.37 3.09 7.52
N GLU A 18 -4.71 2.44 8.47
CA GLU A 18 -4.07 1.13 8.25
C GLU A 18 -5.15 0.07 7.96
N PRO A 19 -4.92 -0.87 7.02
CA PRO A 19 -5.84 -2.00 6.82
C PRO A 19 -6.06 -2.77 8.12
N LEU A 20 -7.28 -3.22 8.37
CA LEU A 20 -7.66 -3.93 9.58
C LEU A 20 -6.82 -5.19 9.78
N LEU A 21 -6.50 -5.91 8.70
CA LEU A 21 -5.63 -7.09 8.75
C LEU A 21 -4.14 -6.78 8.55
N LYS A 22 -3.76 -5.50 8.42
CA LYS A 22 -2.37 -5.01 8.29
C LYS A 22 -1.56 -5.61 7.12
N ASN A 23 -2.25 -6.22 6.17
CA ASN A 23 -1.62 -6.83 5.01
C ASN A 23 -1.08 -5.76 4.06
N ARG A 24 0.00 -6.10 3.35
CA ARG A 24 0.63 -5.25 2.34
C ARG A 24 1.07 -6.10 1.16
N ILE A 25 1.08 -5.50 -0.03
CA ILE A 25 1.54 -6.14 -1.27
C ILE A 25 2.71 -5.35 -1.88
N PRO A 26 3.71 -6.03 -2.46
CA PRO A 26 4.89 -5.38 -3.01
C PRO A 26 4.58 -4.65 -4.33
N ILE A 27 5.24 -3.52 -4.55
CA ILE A 27 5.31 -2.83 -5.84
C ILE A 27 6.59 -3.32 -6.54
N ILE A 28 6.42 -3.95 -7.69
CA ILE A 28 7.53 -4.48 -8.49
C ILE A 28 7.78 -3.54 -9.67
N ASN A 29 9.03 -3.16 -9.91
CA ASN A 29 9.42 -2.43 -11.10
C ASN A 29 9.43 -3.37 -12.32
N PRO A 30 8.59 -3.16 -13.34
CA PRO A 30 8.53 -4.08 -14.49
C PRO A 30 9.80 -4.06 -15.36
N SER A 31 10.66 -3.05 -15.23
CA SER A 31 11.92 -2.96 -15.98
C SER A 31 13.09 -3.71 -15.33
N THR A 32 13.03 -3.96 -14.03
CA THR A 32 14.14 -4.58 -13.27
C THR A 32 13.71 -5.80 -12.45
N GLU A 33 12.40 -6.03 -12.33
CA GLU A 33 11.77 -7.05 -11.49
C GLU A 33 12.08 -6.91 -9.99
N GLU A 34 12.69 -5.79 -9.57
CA GLU A 34 12.99 -5.51 -8.16
C GLU A 34 11.77 -4.95 -7.43
N ILE A 35 11.68 -5.22 -6.12
CA ILE A 35 10.71 -4.60 -5.23
C ILE A 35 11.17 -3.17 -4.93
N ILE A 36 10.33 -2.20 -5.26
CA ILE A 36 10.61 -0.77 -5.08
C ILE A 36 9.80 -0.13 -3.94
N GLY A 37 8.87 -0.89 -3.33
CA GLY A 37 8.03 -0.43 -2.24
C GLY A 37 6.87 -1.39 -2.00
N ASP A 38 5.85 -0.94 -1.27
CA ASP A 38 4.67 -1.72 -0.95
C ASP A 38 3.45 -0.81 -0.72
N ILE A 39 2.26 -1.39 -0.87
CA ILE A 39 0.97 -0.72 -0.63
C ILE A 39 0.10 -1.55 0.32
N PRO A 40 -0.82 -0.92 1.07
CA PRO A 40 -1.80 -1.63 1.88
C PRO A 40 -2.65 -2.57 1.05
N ALA A 41 -2.88 -3.78 1.55
CA ALA A 41 -3.74 -4.78 0.94
C ALA A 41 -5.04 -4.88 1.74
N ALA A 42 -6.03 -4.09 1.31
CA ALA A 42 -7.34 -4.05 1.93
C ALA A 42 -8.06 -5.40 1.82
N THR A 43 -8.89 -5.69 2.82
CA THR A 43 -9.82 -6.84 2.82
C THR A 43 -11.26 -6.38 2.84
N ALA A 44 -12.22 -7.32 2.85
CA ALA A 44 -13.64 -7.00 2.83
C ALA A 44 -14.06 -6.15 4.05
N GLU A 45 -13.39 -6.34 5.18
CA GLU A 45 -13.61 -5.60 6.41
C GLU A 45 -13.25 -4.11 6.26
N ASP A 46 -12.25 -3.77 5.45
CA ASP A 46 -11.85 -2.38 5.20
C ASP A 46 -12.84 -1.63 4.29
N VAL A 47 -13.74 -2.35 3.61
CA VAL A 47 -14.76 -1.76 2.72
C VAL A 47 -15.92 -1.16 3.53
N GLU A 48 -16.17 -1.68 4.73
CA GLU A 48 -17.32 -1.29 5.57
C GLU A 48 -17.01 -0.18 6.60
N VAL A 49 -15.87 0.51 6.46
CA VAL A 49 -15.34 1.49 7.43
C VAL A 49 -15.31 2.91 6.88
#